data_AF-A0A9E2RKB6-F1
#
_entry.id   AF-A0A9E2RKB6-F1
#
_cell.length_a   1.000
_cell.length_b   1.000
_cell.length_c   1.000
_cell.angle_alpha   90.00
_cell.angle_beta   90.00
_cell.angle_gamma   90.00
#
_symmetry.space_group_name_H-M   'P 1'
#
loop_
_entity.id
_entity.type
_entity.pdbx_description
1 polymer ?
#
loop_
_entity_poly.entity_id
_entity_poly.type
_entity_poly.pdbx_seq_one_letter_code
_entity_poly.pdbx_strand_id
1 'polypeptide(L)'
;KGEYYSDIKQIVGSTYSSGNMEVSRPCGYNGPYDHRIFSDEIAGYFSKLVNSSGSTISLGGVNNVRMMNNTFVMPYHFQFEAEGPAASW
;
A
#
# COMPACT_ATOMS: atom_id res chain seq x y z
N LYS A 1 0.89 -4.13 21.72
CA LYS A 1 1.05 -3.95 20.25
C LYS A 1 -0.36 -3.92 19.67
N GLY A 2 -0.77 -2.83 19.04
CA GLY A 2 -2.03 -2.80 18.29
C GLY A 2 -1.83 -3.53 16.97
N GLU A 3 -2.84 -4.27 16.53
CA GLU A 3 -2.94 -4.73 15.14
C GLU A 3 -3.57 -3.59 14.34
N TYR A 4 -2.82 -3.06 13.37
CA TYR A 4 -3.27 -1.99 12.49
C TYR A 4 -3.31 -2.50 11.06
N TYR A 5 -4.28 -2.04 10.28
CA TYR A 5 -4.40 -2.39 8.87
C TYR A 5 -4.76 -1.16 8.04
N SER A 6 -4.50 -1.22 6.74
CA SER A 6 -4.90 -0.22 5.77
C SER A 6 -5.44 -0.92 4.54
N ASP A 7 -6.50 -0.38 3.98
CA ASP A 7 -7.08 -0.87 2.74
C ASP A 7 -6.34 -0.21 1.57
N ILE A 8 -6.06 -1.00 0.55
CA ILE A 8 -5.44 -0.52 -0.69
C ILE A 8 -6.28 -0.99 -1.87
N LYS A 9 -6.49 -0.10 -2.84
CA LYS A 9 -7.06 -0.45 -4.14
C LYS A 9 -6.38 0.31 -5.25
N GLN A 10 -6.39 -0.27 -6.44
CA GLN A 10 -5.99 0.42 -7.65
C GLN A 10 -7.13 1.35 -8.12
N ILE A 11 -6.81 2.54 -8.63
CA ILE A 11 -7.82 3.46 -9.16
C ILE A 11 -8.51 2.84 -10.37
N VAL A 12 -9.83 2.95 -10.43
CA VAL A 12 -10.66 2.45 -11.54
C VAL A 12 -10.21 3.10 -12.86
N GLY A 13 -9.89 2.27 -13.85
CA GLY A 13 -9.44 2.72 -15.16
C GLY A 13 -7.92 2.96 -15.28
N SER A 14 -7.14 2.75 -14.22
CA SER A 14 -5.68 2.81 -14.30
C SER A 14 -5.05 1.51 -14.80
N THR A 15 -3.82 1.59 -15.33
CA THR A 15 -3.07 0.42 -15.81
C THR A 15 -2.60 -0.45 -14.65
N TYR A 16 -2.71 -1.78 -14.79
CA TYR A 16 -2.13 -2.75 -13.85
C TYR A 16 -0.63 -2.47 -13.65
N SER A 17 -0.15 -2.65 -12.41
CA SER A 17 1.25 -2.47 -11.95
C SER A 17 1.90 -1.08 -12.05
N SER A 18 1.30 -0.12 -12.76
CA SER A 18 1.81 1.27 -12.85
C SER A 18 0.75 2.34 -12.51
N GLY A 19 -0.45 1.90 -12.14
CA GLY A 19 -1.58 2.77 -11.83
C GLY A 19 -1.47 3.42 -10.46
N ASN A 20 -2.01 4.62 -10.34
CA ASN A 20 -2.24 5.26 -9.04
C ASN A 20 -3.04 4.34 -8.13
N MET A 21 -2.66 4.28 -6.85
CA MET A 21 -3.34 3.50 -5.82
C MET A 21 -4.00 4.45 -4.83
N GLU A 22 -5.15 4.03 -4.31
CA GLU A 22 -5.80 4.65 -3.16
C GLU A 22 -5.50 3.81 -1.92
N VAL A 23 -4.90 4.44 -0.91
CA VAL A 23 -4.55 3.82 0.36
C VAL A 23 -5.40 4.48 1.45
N SER A 24 -6.00 3.72 2.36
CA SER A 24 -6.69 4.29 3.51
C SER A 24 -5.73 4.59 4.68
N ARG A 25 -6.13 5.48 5.59
CA ARG A 25 -5.37 5.71 6.84
C ARG A 25 -5.33 4.40 7.66
N PRO A 26 -4.24 4.11 8.39
CA PRO A 26 -4.20 2.93 9.25
C PRO A 26 -5.32 2.93 10.29
N CYS A 27 -6.17 1.91 10.24
CA CYS A 27 -7.26 1.73 11.18
C CYS A 27 -6.69 1.51 12.59
N GLY A 28 -7.21 2.25 13.57
CA GLY A 28 -6.76 2.20 14.97
C GLY A 28 -5.51 3.04 15.28
N TYR A 29 -4.89 3.69 14.29
CA TYR A 29 -3.71 4.54 14.50
C TYR A 29 -4.07 6.02 14.66
N ASN A 30 -3.89 6.54 15.88
CA ASN A 30 -4.18 7.93 16.25
C ASN A 30 -2.93 8.83 16.37
N GLY A 31 -1.75 8.32 16.00
CA GLY A 31 -0.50 9.08 16.06
C GLY A 31 -0.32 10.08 14.91
N PRO A 32 0.79 10.84 14.93
CA PRO A 32 1.21 11.70 13.81
C PRO A 32 1.23 10.92 12.49
N TYR A 33 0.70 11.51 11.43
CA TYR A 33 0.45 10.81 10.18
C TYR A 33 0.59 11.76 8.99
N ASP A 34 1.51 11.43 8.07
CA ASP A 34 1.56 12.02 6.73
C ASP A 34 0.93 11.04 5.74
N HIS A 35 -0.23 11.41 5.20
CA HIS A 35 -0.95 10.55 4.26
C HIS A 35 -0.20 10.32 2.96
N ARG A 36 0.48 11.34 2.45
CA ARG A 36 1.15 11.29 1.15
C ARG A 36 2.31 10.31 1.21
N ILE A 37 3.21 10.49 2.17
CA ILE A 37 4.40 9.62 2.30
C ILE A 37 3.97 8.19 2.62
N PHE A 38 2.99 8.03 3.52
CA PHE A 38 2.47 6.71 3.85
C PHE A 38 1.84 6.01 2.63
N SER A 39 1.01 6.71 1.86
CA SER A 39 0.37 6.16 0.66
C SER A 39 1.40 5.74 -0.39
N ASP A 40 2.42 6.56 -0.62
CA ASP A 40 3.50 6.28 -1.57
C ASP A 40 4.28 5.00 -1.18
N GLU A 41 4.61 4.84 0.10
CA GLU A 41 5.33 3.68 0.61
C GLU A 41 4.49 2.39 0.58
N ILE A 42 3.20 2.47 0.91
CA ILE A 42 2.28 1.32 0.83
C ILE A 42 2.03 0.92 -0.62
N ALA A 43 1.90 1.87 -1.54
CA ALA A 43 1.83 1.60 -2.98
C ALA A 43 3.12 0.93 -3.48
N GLY A 44 4.28 1.38 -2.99
CA GLY A 44 5.58 0.75 -3.25
C GLY A 44 5.66 -0.69 -2.73
N TYR A 45 5.19 -0.95 -1.51
CA TYR A 45 5.10 -2.29 -0.93
C TYR A 45 4.23 -3.22 -1.78
N PHE A 46 3.02 -2.77 -2.15
CA PHE A 46 2.13 -3.56 -2.99
C PHE A 46 2.76 -3.82 -4.36
N SER A 47 3.34 -2.79 -5.00
CA SER A 47 4.02 -2.93 -6.28
C SER A 47 5.16 -3.97 -6.23
N LYS A 48 5.95 -4.01 -5.15
CA LYS A 48 6.98 -5.04 -4.94
C LYS A 48 6.39 -6.46 -4.83
N LEU A 49 5.19 -6.61 -4.26
CA LEU A 49 4.51 -7.90 -4.20
C LEU A 49 3.99 -8.39 -5.56
N VAL A 50 3.55 -7.49 -6.45
CA VAL A 50 2.86 -7.85 -7.72
C VAL A 50 3.65 -7.63 -9.01
N ASN A 51 4.82 -6.99 -9.00
CA ASN A 51 5.50 -6.60 -10.24
C ASN A 51 6.43 -7.70 -10.83
N SER A 52 6.44 -7.88 -12.15
CA SER A 52 6.97 -9.05 -12.86
C SER A 52 8.47 -9.40 -12.66
N SER A 53 9.28 -8.48 -12.15
CA SER A 53 10.71 -8.73 -11.88
C SER A 53 10.94 -8.98 -10.38
N GLY A 54 10.91 -10.24 -9.97
CA GLY A 54 11.22 -10.68 -8.60
C GLY A 54 10.05 -10.63 -7.60
N SER A 55 8.80 -10.51 -8.08
CA SER A 55 7.61 -10.53 -7.23
C SER A 55 7.23 -11.89 -6.69
N THR A 56 6.49 -11.87 -5.58
CA THR A 56 5.74 -13.02 -5.08
C THR A 56 4.56 -13.38 -5.99
N ILE A 57 3.99 -12.41 -6.72
CA ILE A 57 2.88 -12.60 -7.65
C ILE A 57 3.27 -12.08 -9.03
N SER A 58 3.56 -12.98 -9.97
CA SER A 58 3.81 -12.64 -11.38
C SER A 58 2.68 -13.17 -12.26
N LEU A 59 1.94 -12.26 -12.90
CA LEU A 59 0.83 -12.57 -13.80
C LEU A 59 1.25 -12.26 -15.26
N GLY A 60 2.11 -13.11 -15.83
CA GLY A 60 2.55 -12.97 -17.22
C GLY A 60 1.57 -13.61 -18.22
N GLY A 61 1.12 -12.84 -19.23
CA GLY A 61 0.39 -13.37 -20.40
C GLY A 61 -1.02 -13.92 -20.13
N VAL A 62 -1.59 -13.64 -18.95
CA VAL A 62 -2.87 -14.17 -18.49
C VAL A 62 -3.94 -13.08 -18.47
N ASN A 63 -5.14 -13.40 -18.97
CA ASN A 63 -6.31 -12.51 -18.97
C ASN A 63 -7.37 -13.06 -18.00
N ASN A 64 -8.17 -12.16 -17.39
CA ASN A 64 -9.28 -12.52 -16.50
C ASN A 64 -8.87 -13.36 -15.26
N VAL A 65 -7.70 -13.08 -14.68
CA VAL A 65 -7.27 -13.71 -13.43
C VAL A 65 -8.01 -13.08 -12.25
N ARG A 66 -8.57 -13.92 -11.38
CA ARG A 66 -9.10 -13.50 -10.08
C ARG A 66 -8.35 -14.23 -8.97
N MET A 67 -7.82 -13.45 -8.04
CA MET A 67 -7.16 -13.94 -6.84
C MET A 67 -7.98 -13.46 -5.65
N MET A 68 -8.46 -14.38 -4.79
CA MET A 68 -9.31 -14.06 -3.64
C MET A 68 -8.80 -14.80 -2.40
N ASN A 69 -8.98 -14.21 -1.22
CA ASN A 69 -8.64 -14.80 0.08
C ASN A 69 -7.17 -15.23 0.22
N ASN A 70 -6.24 -14.52 -0.43
CA ASN A 70 -4.81 -14.78 -0.31
C ASN A 70 -4.19 -13.88 0.76
N THR A 71 -3.17 -14.41 1.44
CA THR A 71 -2.35 -13.64 2.38
C THR A 71 -0.90 -13.79 1.97
N PHE A 72 -0.25 -12.66 1.64
CA PHE A 72 1.16 -12.59 1.32
C PHE A 72 1.87 -11.78 2.39
N VAL A 73 2.89 -12.38 3.02
CA VAL A 73 3.66 -11.75 4.08
C VAL A 73 5.06 -11.48 3.56
N MET A 74 5.36 -10.22 3.27
CA MET A 74 6.70 -9.77 2.93
C MET A 74 7.13 -8.71 3.95
N PRO A 75 8.26 -8.90 4.65
CA PRO A 75 8.76 -7.87 5.56
C PRO A 75 9.04 -6.57 4.81
N TYR A 76 8.46 -5.46 5.27
CA TYR A 76 8.68 -4.14 4.72
C TYR A 76 8.85 -3.13 5.85
N HIS A 77 9.89 -2.32 5.76
CA HIS A 77 10.21 -1.31 6.75
C HIS A 77 10.53 -0.01 6.03
N PHE A 78 9.93 1.07 6.50
CA PHE A 78 10.20 2.43 6.06
C PHE A 78 10.11 3.36 7.26
N GLN A 79 10.72 4.53 7.14
CA GLN A 79 10.65 5.59 8.14
C GLN A 79 10.27 6.86 7.41
N PHE A 80 9.41 7.65 8.03
CA PHE A 80 9.02 8.96 7.53
C PHE A 80 8.82 9.92 8.69
N GLU A 81 9.04 11.20 8.42
CA GLU A 81 8.70 12.26 9.35
C GLU A 81 7.19 12.50 9.25
N ALA A 82 6.51 12.38 10.38
CA ALA A 82 5.12 12.76 10.48
C ALA A 82 5.06 14.10 11.20
N GLU A 83 4.58 15.15 10.52
CA GLU A 83 4.33 16.42 11.18
C GLU A 83 3.34 16.18 12.33
N GLY A 84 3.76 16.55 13.54
CA GLY A 84 2.89 16.55 14.72
C GLY A 84 1.72 17.53 14.51
N PRO A 85 0.70 17.53 15.39
CA PRO A 85 -0.38 18.51 15.30
C PRO A 85 0.26 19.90 15.20
N ALA A 86 -0.06 20.62 14.11
CA ALA A 86 0.36 22.00 13.94
C ALA A 86 -0.03 22.74 15.24
N ALA A 87 0.97 23.20 15.99
CA ALA A 87 0.73 24.08 17.11
C ALA A 87 -0.04 25.28 16.54
N SER A 88 -1.33 25.35 16.86
CA SER A 88 -2.10 26.55 16.59
C SER A 88 -1.49 27.65 17.45
N TRP A 89 -1.07 28.71 16.79
CA TRP A 89 -0.62 29.98 17.35
C TRP A 89 -1.60 30.54 18.38
#